data_AF-A0A1D7QRS3-F1
#
_entry.id   AF-A0A1D7QRS3-F1
#
_cell.length_a   1.000
_cell.length_b   1.000
_cell.length_c   1.000
_cell.angle_alpha   90.00
_cell.angle_beta   90.00
_cell.angle_gamma   90.00
#
_symmetry.space_group_name_H-M   'P 1'
#
loop_
_entity.id
_entity.type
_entity.pdbx_description
1 polymer ?
#
loop_
_entity_poly.entity_id
_entity_poly.type
_entity_poly.pdbx_seq_one_letter_code
_entity_poly.pdbx_strand_id
1 'polypeptide(L)'
;MSTTIHSKESETNTMNKFDRFMKNNNINRLDLEDVIYQSFLLTIFQEIVQKLEKSNIEKALFKSKLRNTRNHKEEIMELDRFIKDKVGLVALESDELHRLLMLFKAYLTKSNSRRNISTERKRELLQQQNSRCVFCDNNITLESCNIDHIIPFKYVGDELINNTQGLCQNCNGSKSAKLIHLMELFLRNRKISSKAL
;
A
#
# COMPACT_ATOMS: atom_id res chain seq x y z
N MET A 1 28.01 -21.10 -53.24
CA MET A 1 28.40 -21.48 -51.86
C MET A 1 28.87 -20.22 -51.15
N SER A 2 28.37 -19.75 -50.03
CA SER A 2 27.09 -19.86 -49.33
C SER A 2 27.03 -18.58 -48.49
N THR A 3 25.96 -17.80 -48.63
CA THR A 3 25.73 -16.60 -47.83
C THR A 3 25.28 -17.00 -46.44
N THR A 4 26.17 -16.84 -45.45
CA THR A 4 25.87 -17.08 -44.04
C THR A 4 25.01 -15.95 -43.48
N ILE A 5 23.69 -16.07 -43.65
CA ILE A 5 22.70 -15.36 -42.85
C ILE A 5 22.26 -16.32 -41.76
N HIS A 6 22.98 -16.38 -40.63
CA HIS A 6 22.51 -17.11 -39.45
C HIS A 6 23.24 -16.64 -38.20
N SER A 7 22.71 -15.61 -37.52
CA SER A 7 22.95 -15.38 -36.09
C SER A 7 22.06 -14.26 -35.50
N LYS A 8 20.74 -14.29 -35.72
CA LYS A 8 19.81 -13.43 -34.95
C LYS A 8 18.69 -14.19 -34.23
N GLU A 9 18.66 -15.53 -34.30
CA GLU A 9 17.55 -16.33 -33.74
C GLU A 9 17.92 -17.11 -32.46
N SER A 10 19.09 -16.94 -31.85
CA SER A 10 19.52 -17.79 -30.73
C SER A 10 19.38 -17.19 -29.31
N GLU A 11 18.92 -15.95 -29.14
CA GLU A 11 18.78 -15.34 -27.79
C GLU A 11 17.36 -15.36 -27.20
N THR A 12 16.35 -15.81 -27.95
CA THR A 12 14.94 -15.69 -27.55
C THR A 12 14.37 -16.89 -26.78
N ASN A 13 15.19 -17.94 -26.54
CA ASN A 13 14.69 -19.25 -26.07
C ASN A 13 14.96 -19.61 -24.58
N THR A 14 15.48 -18.69 -23.75
CA THR A 14 15.79 -18.98 -22.33
C THR A 14 15.02 -18.14 -21.32
N MET A 15 14.31 -17.09 -21.77
CA MET A 15 13.63 -16.18 -20.85
C MET A 15 12.17 -16.61 -20.60
N ASN A 16 11.82 -16.85 -19.33
CA ASN A 16 10.46 -17.22 -18.94
C ASN A 16 9.46 -16.08 -19.27
N LYS A 17 8.16 -16.40 -19.26
CA LYS A 17 7.10 -15.45 -19.65
C LYS A 17 7.12 -14.15 -18.83
N PHE A 18 7.44 -14.25 -17.54
CA PHE A 18 7.46 -13.10 -16.63
C PHE A 18 8.64 -12.18 -16.93
N ASP A 19 9.86 -12.72 -17.02
CA ASP A 19 11.06 -11.93 -17.35
C ASP A 19 10.93 -11.25 -18.72
N ARG A 20 10.31 -11.93 -19.69
CA ARG A 20 9.99 -11.36 -21.00
C ARG A 20 9.01 -10.20 -20.89
N PHE A 21 7.96 -10.34 -20.10
CA PHE A 21 7.01 -9.26 -19.85
C PHE A 21 7.68 -8.05 -19.18
N MET A 22 8.51 -8.28 -18.17
CA MET A 22 9.25 -7.22 -17.46
C MET A 22 10.18 -6.46 -18.41
N LYS A 23 10.98 -7.19 -19.20
CA LYS A 23 11.90 -6.60 -20.19
C LYS A 23 11.16 -5.79 -21.25
N ASN A 24 10.11 -6.35 -21.84
CA ASN A 24 9.36 -5.71 -22.92
C ASN A 24 8.64 -4.42 -22.47
N ASN A 25 8.36 -4.28 -21.18
CA ASN A 25 7.65 -3.13 -20.63
C ASN A 25 8.56 -2.19 -19.81
N ASN A 26 9.88 -2.40 -19.84
CA ASN A 26 10.87 -1.63 -19.07
C ASN A 26 10.51 -1.56 -17.57
N ILE A 27 10.04 -2.67 -17.01
CA ILE A 27 9.61 -2.72 -15.61
C ILE A 27 10.80 -3.12 -14.74
N ASN A 28 11.10 -2.31 -13.73
CA ASN A 28 12.08 -2.65 -12.72
C ASN A 28 11.53 -3.77 -11.81
N ARG A 29 12.32 -4.83 -11.63
CA ARG A 29 11.94 -5.99 -10.81
C ARG A 29 11.77 -5.64 -9.34
N LEU A 30 12.69 -4.87 -8.77
CA LEU A 30 12.65 -4.49 -7.36
C LEU A 30 11.44 -3.61 -7.05
N ASP A 31 11.09 -2.68 -7.94
CA ASP A 31 9.90 -1.83 -7.76
C ASP A 31 8.61 -2.68 -7.80
N LEU A 32 8.52 -3.68 -8.69
CA LEU A 32 7.38 -4.58 -8.73
C LEU A 32 7.31 -5.51 -7.50
N GLU A 33 8.46 -6.06 -7.09
CA GLU A 33 8.56 -6.92 -5.90
C GLU A 33 8.12 -6.17 -4.65
N ASP A 34 8.53 -4.91 -4.48
CA ASP A 34 8.02 -4.05 -3.41
C ASP A 34 6.51 -3.85 -3.53
N VAL A 35 5.98 -3.44 -4.69
CA VAL A 35 4.53 -3.24 -4.86
C VAL A 35 3.72 -4.51 -4.52
N ILE A 36 4.21 -5.69 -4.92
CA ILE A 36 3.57 -6.98 -4.60
C ILE A 36 3.63 -7.24 -3.10
N TYR A 37 4.80 -7.10 -2.48
CA TYR A 37 5.02 -7.29 -1.05
C TYR A 37 4.07 -6.41 -0.22
N GLN A 38 4.03 -5.12 -0.53
CA GLN A 38 3.19 -4.11 0.10
C GLN A 38 1.69 -4.45 -0.08
N SER A 39 1.31 -4.90 -1.28
CA SER A 39 -0.07 -5.32 -1.58
C SER A 39 -0.47 -6.56 -0.78
N PHE A 40 0.45 -7.49 -0.55
CA PHE A 40 0.20 -8.71 0.23
C PHE A 40 -0.08 -8.37 1.70
N LEU A 41 0.74 -7.50 2.32
CA LEU A 41 0.52 -7.04 3.70
C LEU A 41 -0.82 -6.32 3.85
N LEU A 42 -1.17 -5.44 2.89
CA LEU A 42 -2.47 -4.78 2.91
C LEU A 42 -3.64 -5.74 2.71
N THR A 43 -3.44 -6.83 1.96
CA THR A 43 -4.44 -7.89 1.80
C THR A 43 -4.67 -8.63 3.12
N ILE A 44 -3.60 -9.03 3.81
CA ILE A 44 -3.69 -9.64 5.15
C ILE A 44 -4.47 -8.73 6.11
N PHE A 45 -4.09 -7.45 6.16
CA PHE A 45 -4.80 -6.46 6.98
C PHE A 45 -6.28 -6.36 6.61
N GLN A 46 -6.60 -6.31 5.31
CA GLN A 46 -7.98 -6.23 4.83
C GLN A 46 -8.82 -7.42 5.28
N GLU A 47 -8.31 -8.64 5.07
CA GLU A 47 -9.00 -9.89 5.40
C GLU A 47 -9.35 -9.96 6.90
N ILE A 48 -8.42 -9.55 7.75
CA ILE A 48 -8.64 -9.52 9.19
C ILE A 48 -9.63 -8.43 9.59
N VAL A 49 -9.50 -7.22 9.04
CA VAL A 49 -10.47 -6.14 9.30
C VAL A 49 -11.89 -6.58 8.92
N GLN A 50 -12.07 -7.22 7.77
CA GLN A 50 -13.37 -7.72 7.34
C GLN A 50 -13.93 -8.78 8.31
N LYS A 51 -13.09 -9.63 8.89
CA LYS A 51 -13.51 -10.58 9.94
C LYS A 51 -13.92 -9.86 11.22
N LEU A 52 -13.13 -8.88 11.66
CA LEU A 52 -13.41 -8.08 12.85
C LEU A 52 -14.71 -7.26 12.72
N GLU A 53 -15.02 -6.76 11.52
CA GLU A 53 -16.28 -6.02 11.27
C GLU A 53 -17.52 -6.90 11.39
N LYS A 54 -17.40 -8.22 11.29
CA LYS A 54 -18.51 -9.16 11.50
C LYS A 54 -18.82 -9.39 12.98
N SER A 55 -17.90 -9.08 13.90
CA SER A 55 -18.07 -9.31 15.34
C SER A 55 -17.51 -8.15 16.18
N ASN A 56 -18.40 -7.25 16.61
CA ASN A 56 -18.07 -6.16 17.51
C ASN A 56 -17.43 -6.66 18.83
N ILE A 57 -17.86 -7.84 19.31
CA ILE A 57 -17.31 -8.48 20.51
C ILE A 57 -15.84 -8.87 20.27
N GLU A 58 -15.56 -9.56 19.17
CA GLU A 58 -14.18 -9.96 18.85
C GLU A 58 -13.26 -8.75 18.65
N LYS A 59 -13.74 -7.73 17.94
CA LYS A 59 -13.03 -6.46 17.78
C LYS A 59 -12.72 -5.79 19.12
N ALA A 60 -13.69 -5.75 20.04
CA ALA A 60 -13.48 -5.20 21.37
C ALA A 60 -12.48 -6.02 22.20
N LEU A 61 -12.57 -7.35 22.14
CA LEU A 61 -11.63 -8.26 22.82
C LEU A 61 -10.20 -8.10 22.29
N PHE A 62 -10.02 -8.08 20.96
CA PHE A 62 -8.72 -7.88 20.34
C PHE A 62 -8.11 -6.52 20.73
N LYS A 63 -8.90 -5.44 20.65
CA LYS A 63 -8.48 -4.11 21.10
C LYS A 63 -8.07 -4.09 22.57
N SER A 64 -8.85 -4.76 23.43
CA SER A 64 -8.55 -4.84 24.86
C SER A 64 -7.24 -5.60 25.12
N LYS A 65 -7.03 -6.73 24.44
CA LYS A 65 -5.78 -7.51 24.54
C LYS A 65 -4.56 -6.66 24.18
N LEU A 66 -4.59 -5.98 23.04
CA LEU A 66 -3.50 -5.09 22.63
C LEU A 66 -3.27 -3.94 23.62
N ARG A 67 -4.33 -3.33 24.17
CA ARG A 67 -4.18 -2.24 25.15
C ARG A 67 -3.55 -2.68 26.47
N ASN A 68 -3.73 -3.94 26.85
CA ASN A 68 -3.29 -4.46 28.15
C ASN A 68 -1.87 -5.08 28.12
N THR A 69 -1.20 -5.09 26.96
CA THR A 69 0.21 -5.50 26.86
C THR A 69 1.13 -4.48 27.52
N ARG A 70 2.27 -4.94 28.05
CA ARG A 70 3.19 -4.10 28.83
C ARG A 70 4.18 -3.32 27.97
N ASN A 71 4.46 -3.81 26.77
CA ASN A 71 5.50 -3.29 25.89
C ASN A 71 5.22 -3.67 24.43
N HIS A 72 5.97 -3.07 23.52
CA HIS A 72 5.78 -3.27 22.08
C HIS A 72 6.00 -4.73 21.63
N LYS A 73 6.92 -5.46 22.29
CA LYS A 73 7.17 -6.87 21.96
C LYS A 73 5.94 -7.74 22.25
N GLU A 74 5.26 -7.48 23.36
CA GLU A 74 4.00 -8.16 23.70
C GLU A 74 2.88 -7.80 22.70
N GLU A 75 2.78 -6.55 22.25
CA GLU A 75 1.82 -6.16 21.19
C GLU A 75 2.02 -6.96 19.91
N ILE A 76 3.29 -7.11 19.48
CA ILE A 76 3.67 -7.89 18.30
C ILE A 76 3.30 -9.37 18.47
N MET A 77 3.57 -9.96 19.64
CA MET A 77 3.23 -11.36 19.92
C MET A 77 1.72 -11.60 19.93
N GLU A 78 0.94 -10.69 20.50
CA GLU A 78 -0.53 -10.78 20.49
C GLU A 78 -1.09 -10.62 19.08
N LEU A 79 -0.55 -9.70 18.30
CA LEU A 79 -0.93 -9.54 16.90
C LEU A 79 -0.60 -10.78 16.07
N ASP A 80 0.62 -11.30 16.17
CA ASP A 80 1.07 -12.49 15.42
C ASP A 80 0.18 -13.70 15.72
N ARG A 81 -0.12 -13.94 17.01
CA ARG A 81 -1.07 -14.99 17.41
C ARG A 81 -2.45 -14.78 16.80
N PHE A 82 -2.93 -13.54 16.79
CA PHE A 82 -4.23 -13.20 16.22
C PHE A 82 -4.27 -13.40 14.70
N ILE A 83 -3.24 -12.97 13.98
CA ILE A 83 -3.12 -13.18 12.52
C ILE A 83 -3.15 -14.68 12.20
N LYS A 84 -2.35 -15.48 12.92
CA LYS A 84 -2.28 -16.93 12.73
C LYS A 84 -3.62 -17.61 12.96
N ASP A 85 -4.36 -17.19 13.99
CA ASP A 85 -5.72 -17.67 14.26
C ASP A 85 -6.71 -17.35 13.12
N LYS A 86 -6.61 -16.16 12.51
CA LYS A 86 -7.60 -15.69 11.52
C LYS A 86 -7.30 -16.03 10.07
N VAL A 87 -6.03 -16.10 9.69
CA VAL A 87 -5.57 -16.21 8.29
C VAL A 87 -4.77 -17.51 8.07
N GLY A 88 -4.49 -18.27 9.13
CA GLY A 88 -3.77 -19.55 9.04
C GLY A 88 -2.26 -19.38 9.12
N LEU A 89 -1.51 -20.33 8.55
CA LEU A 89 -0.05 -20.37 8.60
C LEU A 89 0.59 -19.33 7.67
N VAL A 90 0.59 -18.06 8.11
CA VAL A 90 1.46 -17.01 7.57
C VAL A 90 2.65 -16.87 8.51
N ALA A 91 3.86 -16.98 7.96
CA ALA A 91 5.09 -16.67 8.70
C ALA A 91 5.44 -15.22 8.40
N LEU A 92 5.28 -14.34 9.39
CA LEU A 92 5.61 -12.93 9.28
C LEU A 92 6.93 -12.63 10.01
N GLU A 93 7.77 -11.85 9.38
CA GLU A 93 8.97 -11.28 9.96
C GLU A 93 8.63 -10.12 10.91
N SER A 94 9.65 -9.69 11.65
CA SER A 94 9.47 -8.65 12.67
C SER A 94 8.95 -7.35 12.06
N ASP A 95 9.58 -6.84 11.01
CA ASP A 95 9.21 -5.58 10.34
C ASP A 95 7.78 -5.62 9.76
N GLU A 96 7.37 -6.75 9.18
CA GLU A 96 6.00 -6.98 8.71
C GLU A 96 4.98 -6.86 9.85
N LEU A 97 5.27 -7.49 10.99
CA LEU A 97 4.43 -7.42 12.17
C LEU A 97 4.37 -5.99 12.74
N HIS A 98 5.50 -5.26 12.76
CA HIS A 98 5.52 -3.86 13.19
C HIS A 98 4.63 -2.99 12.32
N ARG A 99 4.70 -3.20 11.00
CA ARG A 99 3.87 -2.47 10.05
C ARG A 99 2.40 -2.80 10.21
N LEU A 100 2.04 -4.08 10.28
CA LEU A 100 0.67 -4.51 10.49
C LEU A 100 0.13 -4.00 11.83
N LEU A 101 0.95 -4.01 12.88
CA LEU A 101 0.58 -3.48 14.19
C LEU A 101 0.23 -1.99 14.12
N MET A 102 1.01 -1.19 13.39
CA MET A 102 0.70 0.22 13.13
C MET A 102 -0.67 0.38 12.45
N LEU A 103 -0.97 -0.42 11.41
CA LEU A 103 -2.26 -0.39 10.72
C LEU A 103 -3.42 -0.81 11.63
N PHE A 104 -3.25 -1.85 12.43
CA PHE A 104 -4.28 -2.32 13.37
C PHE A 104 -4.53 -1.32 14.49
N LYS A 105 -3.48 -0.70 15.04
CA LYS A 105 -3.65 0.36 16.05
C LYS A 105 -4.48 1.50 15.46
N ALA A 106 -4.13 1.99 14.27
CA ALA A 106 -4.91 3.00 13.57
C ALA A 106 -6.37 2.57 13.36
N TYR A 107 -6.62 1.36 12.82
CA TYR A 107 -7.97 0.83 12.63
C TYR A 107 -8.81 0.77 13.91
N LEU A 108 -8.20 0.34 15.01
CA LEU A 108 -8.89 0.14 16.29
C LEU A 108 -9.14 1.45 17.04
N THR A 109 -8.38 2.50 16.76
CA THR A 109 -8.48 3.80 17.43
C THR A 109 -9.08 4.90 16.56
N LYS A 110 -9.36 4.64 15.28
CA LYS A 110 -9.78 5.68 14.35
C LYS A 110 -11.02 6.45 14.76
N SER A 111 -10.97 7.77 14.53
CA SER A 111 -12.17 8.61 14.58
C SER A 111 -13.05 8.39 13.34
N ASN A 112 -14.35 8.66 13.49
CA ASN A 112 -15.27 8.75 12.35
C ASN A 112 -15.27 10.14 11.70
N SER A 113 -14.64 11.13 12.34
CA SER A 113 -14.48 12.49 11.80
C SER A 113 -13.13 12.65 11.12
N ARG A 114 -13.12 13.31 9.97
CA ARG A 114 -11.91 13.71 9.26
C ARG A 114 -11.33 14.97 9.90
N ARG A 115 -10.01 15.01 10.09
CA ARG A 115 -9.28 16.21 10.47
C ARG A 115 -9.21 17.15 9.26
N ASN A 116 -9.35 18.44 9.52
CA ASN A 116 -9.13 19.46 8.50
C ASN A 116 -7.62 19.52 8.18
N ILE A 117 -7.29 19.42 6.89
CA ILE A 117 -5.93 19.60 6.40
C ILE A 117 -5.73 21.09 6.12
N SER A 118 -4.72 21.69 6.75
CA SER A 118 -4.40 23.10 6.54
C SER A 118 -3.90 23.35 5.10
N THR A 119 -4.12 24.56 4.60
CA THR A 119 -3.59 24.99 3.29
C THR A 119 -2.07 24.90 3.23
N GLU A 120 -1.39 25.17 4.34
CA GLU A 120 0.07 25.02 4.47
C GLU A 120 0.48 23.55 4.28
N ARG A 121 -0.18 22.62 4.99
CA ARG A 121 0.10 21.19 4.83
C ARG A 121 -0.18 20.70 3.41
N LYS A 122 -1.23 21.24 2.77
CA LYS A 122 -1.53 20.97 1.36
C LYS A 122 -0.41 21.43 0.43
N ARG A 123 0.17 22.62 0.70
CA ARG A 123 1.30 23.18 -0.07
C ARG A 123 2.56 22.35 0.11
N GLU A 124 2.89 21.96 1.34
CA GLU A 124 4.02 21.07 1.63
C GLU A 124 3.89 19.75 0.88
N LEU A 125 2.70 19.13 0.91
CA LEU A 125 2.46 17.86 0.23
C LEU A 125 2.66 18.01 -1.29
N LEU A 126 2.11 19.07 -1.89
CA LEU A 126 2.30 19.35 -3.31
C LEU A 126 3.77 19.56 -3.66
N GLN A 127 4.52 20.28 -2.82
CA GLN A 127 5.96 20.47 -3.01
C GLN A 127 6.71 19.13 -2.96
N GLN A 128 6.38 18.26 -2.00
CA GLN A 128 6.99 16.93 -1.86
C GLN A 128 6.74 16.03 -3.08
N GLN A 129 5.57 16.14 -3.73
CA GLN A 129 5.22 15.39 -4.94
C GLN A 129 5.49 16.16 -6.25
N ASN A 130 6.27 17.25 -6.20
CA ASN A 130 6.58 18.11 -7.35
C ASN A 130 5.35 18.61 -8.12
N SER A 131 4.24 18.86 -7.42
CA SER A 131 2.96 19.27 -8.00
C SER A 131 2.44 18.31 -9.06
N ARG A 132 2.76 17.01 -8.96
CA ARG A 132 2.30 15.95 -9.85
C ARG A 132 1.37 15.00 -9.14
N CYS A 133 0.25 14.63 -9.77
CA CYS A 133 -0.63 13.57 -9.29
C CYS A 133 0.15 12.26 -9.14
N VAL A 134 0.12 11.64 -7.95
CA VAL A 134 0.85 10.38 -7.69
C VAL A 134 0.44 9.26 -8.65
N PHE A 135 -0.82 9.26 -9.10
CA PHE A 135 -1.39 8.23 -9.98
C PHE A 135 -1.04 8.38 -11.45
N CYS A 136 -1.09 9.60 -12.00
CA CYS A 136 -1.01 9.80 -13.45
C CYS A 136 0.05 10.80 -13.88
N ASP A 137 0.85 11.32 -12.96
CA ASP A 137 1.95 12.28 -13.18
C ASP A 137 1.52 13.62 -13.83
N ASN A 138 0.21 13.88 -13.95
CA ASN A 138 -0.30 15.16 -14.42
C ASN A 138 -0.08 16.26 -13.39
N ASN A 139 0.13 17.49 -13.87
CA ASN A 139 0.20 18.67 -13.01
C ASN A 139 -1.08 18.86 -12.20
N ILE A 140 -0.91 19.17 -10.92
CA ILE A 140 -1.98 19.55 -9.99
C ILE A 140 -1.53 20.80 -9.21
N THR A 141 -2.49 21.67 -8.89
CA THR A 141 -2.26 22.91 -8.14
C THR A 141 -2.93 22.85 -6.78
N LEU A 142 -2.79 23.89 -5.96
CA LEU A 142 -3.53 23.98 -4.69
C LEU A 142 -5.06 23.93 -4.91
N GLU A 143 -5.55 24.41 -6.05
CA GLU A 143 -6.96 24.46 -6.40
C GLU A 143 -7.44 23.15 -7.02
N SER A 144 -6.66 22.53 -7.91
CA SER A 144 -7.06 21.32 -8.64
C SER A 144 -6.71 20.01 -7.94
N CYS A 145 -5.88 20.05 -6.89
CA CYS A 145 -5.50 18.88 -6.11
C CYS A 145 -6.59 18.46 -5.11
N ASN A 146 -6.93 17.18 -5.13
CA ASN A 146 -7.63 16.49 -4.06
C ASN A 146 -6.62 15.82 -3.13
N ILE A 147 -6.70 16.11 -1.84
CA ILE A 147 -5.92 15.37 -0.84
C ILE A 147 -6.69 14.11 -0.48
N ASP A 148 -6.06 12.98 -0.73
CA ASP A 148 -6.63 11.66 -0.51
C ASP A 148 -5.73 10.84 0.40
N HIS A 149 -6.32 9.86 1.08
CA HIS A 149 -5.55 8.97 1.93
C HIS A 149 -4.91 7.86 1.11
N ILE A 150 -3.66 7.49 1.40
CA ILE A 150 -3.02 6.33 0.74
C ILE A 150 -3.79 5.07 1.13
N ILE A 151 -3.77 4.72 2.42
CA ILE A 151 -4.65 3.73 3.04
C ILE A 151 -5.99 4.40 3.32
N PRO A 152 -7.12 3.94 2.74
CA PRO A 152 -8.38 4.67 2.81
C PRO A 152 -8.85 4.97 4.24
N PHE A 153 -9.41 6.17 4.44
CA PHE A 153 -9.95 6.64 5.73
C PHE A 153 -10.85 5.63 6.43
N LYS A 154 -11.67 4.87 5.68
CA LYS A 154 -12.56 3.84 6.27
C LYS A 154 -11.79 2.78 7.06
N TYR A 155 -10.53 2.50 6.72
CA TYR A 155 -9.70 1.53 7.42
C TYR A 155 -8.90 2.14 8.55
N VAL A 156 -8.33 3.33 8.40
CA VAL A 156 -7.30 3.81 9.34
C VAL A 156 -7.50 5.25 9.81
N GLY A 157 -8.61 5.89 9.42
CA GLY A 157 -8.90 7.28 9.71
C GLY A 157 -7.76 8.22 9.34
N ASP A 158 -7.38 9.09 10.27
CA ASP A 158 -6.26 10.04 10.17
C ASP A 158 -5.10 9.67 11.14
N GLU A 159 -5.12 8.46 11.70
CA GLU A 159 -4.22 8.01 12.76
C GLU A 159 -2.83 7.64 12.23
N LEU A 160 -2.70 7.39 10.93
CA LEU A 160 -1.41 7.15 10.29
C LEU A 160 -0.73 8.45 9.90
N ILE A 161 0.55 8.57 10.26
CA ILE A 161 1.44 9.63 9.80
C ILE A 161 1.73 9.41 8.31
N ASN A 162 1.83 10.50 7.54
CA ASN A 162 2.14 10.47 6.10
C ASN A 162 1.18 9.64 5.22
N ASN A 163 -0.03 9.35 5.70
CA ASN A 163 -1.04 8.62 4.94
C ASN A 163 -1.86 9.50 3.99
N THR A 164 -1.29 10.58 3.47
CA THR A 164 -1.97 11.53 2.58
C THR A 164 -1.16 11.74 1.31
N GLN A 165 -1.84 11.84 0.17
CA GLN A 165 -1.26 12.08 -1.16
C GLN A 165 -2.12 13.05 -1.95
N GLY A 166 -1.52 13.83 -2.85
CA GLY A 166 -2.25 14.68 -3.78
C GLY A 166 -2.61 13.94 -5.07
N LEU A 167 -3.88 13.95 -5.43
CA LEU A 167 -4.42 13.34 -6.64
C LEU A 167 -5.18 14.38 -7.47
N CYS A 168 -5.22 14.18 -8.79
CA CYS A 168 -6.18 14.90 -9.62
C CYS A 168 -7.60 14.33 -9.42
N GLN A 169 -8.63 15.11 -9.76
CA GLN A 169 -10.03 14.72 -9.60
C GLN A 169 -10.36 13.34 -10.19
N ASN A 170 -9.87 13.04 -11.40
CA ASN A 170 -10.12 11.76 -12.08
C ASN A 170 -9.49 10.57 -11.33
N CYS A 171 -8.26 10.72 -10.85
CA CYS A 171 -7.55 9.67 -10.13
C CYS A 171 -8.15 9.45 -8.73
N ASN A 172 -8.47 10.53 -8.02
CA ASN A 172 -9.15 10.48 -6.74
C ASN A 172 -10.50 9.73 -6.85
N GLY A 173 -11.31 10.06 -7.85
CA GLY A 173 -12.57 9.36 -8.12
C GLY A 173 -12.39 7.88 -8.49
N SER A 174 -11.34 7.56 -9.27
CA SER A 174 -11.03 6.18 -9.67
C SER A 174 -10.55 5.30 -8.51
N LYS A 175 -9.73 5.85 -7.60
CA LYS A 175 -9.19 5.12 -6.44
C LYS A 175 -10.30 4.78 -5.45
N SER A 176 -11.19 5.73 -5.16
CA SER A 176 -12.28 5.53 -4.20
C SER A 176 -11.76 4.95 -2.87
N ALA A 177 -12.46 3.99 -2.27
CA ALA A 177 -12.08 3.33 -1.04
C ALA A 177 -11.31 2.02 -1.24
N LYS A 178 -10.63 1.84 -2.38
CA LYS A 178 -9.81 0.65 -2.65
C LYS A 178 -8.54 0.69 -1.79
N LEU A 179 -8.39 -0.33 -0.96
CA LEU A 179 -7.18 -0.51 -0.16
C LEU A 179 -6.02 -0.98 -1.04
N ILE A 180 -6.27 -1.99 -1.87
CA ILE A 180 -5.30 -2.55 -2.80
C ILE A 180 -5.34 -1.74 -4.10
N HIS A 181 -4.59 -0.63 -4.13
CA HIS A 181 -4.46 0.24 -5.30
C HIS A 181 -3.01 0.36 -5.79
N LEU A 182 -2.04 -0.23 -5.08
CA LEU A 182 -0.61 -0.11 -5.40
C LEU A 182 -0.27 -0.69 -6.77
N MET A 183 -0.91 -1.80 -7.15
CA MET A 183 -0.74 -2.37 -8.48
C MET A 183 -1.34 -1.46 -9.58
N GLU A 184 -2.51 -0.85 -9.33
CA GLU A 184 -3.11 0.12 -10.26
C GLU A 184 -2.20 1.36 -10.40
N LEU A 185 -1.63 1.81 -9.28
CA LEU A 185 -0.70 2.92 -9.21
C LEU A 185 0.57 2.61 -10.01
N PHE A 186 1.16 1.42 -9.82
CA PHE A 186 2.34 0.95 -10.55
C PHE A 186 2.14 0.90 -12.06
N LEU A 187 0.98 0.42 -12.51
CA LEU A 187 0.65 0.35 -13.94
C LEU A 187 0.47 1.74 -14.56
N ARG A 188 -0.04 2.71 -13.80
CA ARG A 188 -0.29 4.09 -14.27
C ARG A 188 0.93 5.00 -14.15
N ASN A 189 1.79 4.75 -13.17
CA ASN A 189 2.99 5.52 -12.90
C ASN A 189 4.19 4.58 -12.70
N ARG A 190 4.94 4.33 -13.78
CA ARG A 190 6.10 3.41 -13.81
C ARG A 190 7.33 3.90 -13.00
N LYS A 191 7.19 4.95 -12.17
CA LYS A 191 8.30 5.59 -11.42
C LYS A 191 8.21 5.46 -9.89
N ILE A 192 7.34 4.58 -9.37
CA ILE A 192 7.23 4.41 -7.91
C ILE A 192 8.47 3.68 -7.41
N SER A 193 9.38 4.43 -6.80
CA SER A 193 10.40 3.89 -5.91
C SER A 193 9.78 3.72 -4.52
N SER A 194 10.07 2.60 -3.86
CA SER A 194 9.63 2.19 -2.50
C SER A 194 9.84 3.20 -1.37
N LYS A 195 10.48 4.35 -1.64
CA LYS A 195 10.67 5.45 -0.67
C LYS A 195 9.43 6.32 -0.42
N ALA A 196 8.32 6.05 -1.11
CA ALA A 196 7.10 6.88 -1.06
C ALA A 196 5.88 6.21 -0.36
N LEU A 197 6.06 5.03 0.26
CA LEU A 197 5.01 4.29 0.99
C LEU A 197 5.39 4.01 2.44
#